data_AF-A0A662YJN9-F1
#
_entry.id   AF-A0A662YJN9-F1
#
_cell.length_a   1.000
_cell.length_b   1.000
_cell.length_c   1.000
_cell.angle_alpha   90.00
_cell.angle_beta   90.00
_cell.angle_gamma   90.00
#
_symmetry.space_group_name_H-M   'P 1'
#
loop_
_entity.id
_entity.type
_entity.pdbx_description
1 polymer ?
#
loop_
_entity_poly.entity_id
_entity_poly.type
_entity_poly.pdbx_seq_one_letter_code
_entity_poly.pdbx_strand_id
1 'polypeptide(L)'
;MISDSSAWKNLQEHAAAIKAQTHLRQLLADDARNAAMRTTQQGIYLDYSRQNATTQTLDLLFELAEAAELKKKLAAIASGAHVNATEDRAVMHMALRAPKTKQIVVDGQDVVPEVHAVLDAIRAFTTKVRSGGALGATGKPLRNVISVGIGGSYLGPEFVFEALRYEPVAKAAAEGRTLRFLANVDPVDVARATNGLDPEETLVVVVSKTFTTAETMLNARTLRKWLVDALTSKGASEADAVAKHMVAASSAVPLVQEFGIDRANIFGFWDWVGGRYSVTSAVGILPLALQFGFDITEQFLAGAHAMDTHLLEAPLRSNLPVIMGLLGVWNSSFLGHSSRALLPYSQALLRFSAHIQQVDMESNGKRVSMEGVDLPFQAGEVNFGEPGTNGQHSFYQLIHQGQVVPCDFLGFCQSQNPVYLAGEPVSNHDELMSNFFAQPDALARGKSLEDLEAEGVPAALRNHKMFPGNRPSISLLFQKLDAFSCGQLLALYEHRTVVQGSIWGLNSFDQWGVELGKVLAKQVRSQLTASRKESAPVKGFNSATTSMLEAYLAHKST
;
A
#
# COMPACT_ATOMS: atom_id res chain seq x y z
N MET A 1 -12.80 -26.84 -5.35
CA MET A 1 -12.02 -25.68 -4.86
C MET A 1 -10.60 -26.13 -4.53
N ILE A 2 -9.66 -25.20 -4.31
CA ILE A 2 -8.28 -25.56 -3.91
C ILE A 2 -8.25 -26.38 -2.61
N SER A 3 -9.19 -26.12 -1.69
CA SER A 3 -9.35 -26.86 -0.43
C SER A 3 -9.67 -28.34 -0.57
N ASP A 4 -10.18 -28.77 -1.73
CA ASP A 4 -10.56 -30.17 -1.97
C ASP A 4 -9.39 -31.00 -2.52
N SER A 5 -8.33 -30.32 -2.99
CA SER A 5 -7.13 -30.93 -3.56
C SER A 5 -6.34 -31.74 -2.54
N SER A 6 -5.57 -32.73 -3.02
CA SER A 6 -4.62 -33.47 -2.20
C SER A 6 -3.55 -32.55 -1.60
N ALA A 7 -3.02 -31.60 -2.38
CA ALA A 7 -2.00 -30.66 -1.91
C ALA A 7 -2.46 -29.84 -0.69
N TRP A 8 -3.71 -29.37 -0.68
CA TRP A 8 -4.27 -28.69 0.48
C TRP A 8 -4.42 -29.61 1.69
N LYS A 9 -4.97 -30.82 1.51
CA LYS A 9 -5.15 -31.80 2.59
C LYS A 9 -3.80 -32.22 3.21
N ASN A 10 -2.79 -32.44 2.37
CA ASN A 10 -1.43 -32.75 2.82
C ASN A 10 -0.88 -31.63 3.70
N LEU A 11 -1.11 -30.35 3.35
CA LEU A 11 -0.71 -29.22 4.18
C LEU A 11 -1.51 -29.13 5.48
N GLN A 12 -2.79 -29.50 5.50
CA GLN A 12 -3.58 -29.56 6.74
C GLN A 12 -3.03 -30.60 7.70
N GLU A 13 -2.73 -31.80 7.20
CA GLU A 13 -2.11 -32.88 7.99
C GLU A 13 -0.72 -32.47 8.49
N HIS A 14 0.10 -31.90 7.59
CA HIS A 14 1.43 -31.40 7.93
C HIS A 14 1.38 -30.28 8.98
N ALA A 15 0.41 -29.36 8.89
CA ALA A 15 0.23 -28.30 9.87
C ALA A 15 -0.12 -28.83 11.27
N ALA A 16 -0.91 -29.90 11.35
CA ALA A 16 -1.18 -30.55 12.63
C ALA A 16 0.11 -31.13 13.25
N ALA A 17 0.97 -31.76 12.43
CA ALA A 17 2.27 -32.25 12.89
C ALA A 17 3.20 -31.11 13.33
N ILE A 18 3.33 -30.04 12.54
CA ILE A 18 4.12 -28.86 12.88
C ILE A 18 3.67 -28.26 14.21
N LYS A 19 2.36 -28.05 14.42
CA LYS A 19 1.81 -27.50 15.67
C LYS A 19 2.07 -28.37 16.88
N ALA A 20 2.01 -29.69 16.72
CA ALA A 20 2.15 -30.64 17.82
C ALA A 20 3.62 -30.92 18.20
N GLN A 21 4.54 -30.86 17.23
CA GLN A 21 5.86 -31.46 17.39
C GLN A 21 7.02 -30.48 17.26
N THR A 22 6.78 -29.24 16.79
CA THR A 22 7.87 -28.31 16.48
C THR A 22 7.79 -27.01 17.25
N HIS A 23 8.96 -26.44 17.52
CA HIS A 23 9.11 -25.09 18.00
C HIS A 23 10.28 -24.42 17.27
N LEU A 24 10.14 -23.14 16.92
CA LEU A 24 11.20 -22.37 16.25
C LEU A 24 12.59 -22.46 16.92
N ARG A 25 12.66 -22.54 18.25
CA ARG A 25 13.93 -22.73 18.98
C ARG A 25 14.68 -24.00 18.53
N GLN A 26 13.95 -25.08 18.27
CA GLN A 26 14.52 -26.33 17.76
C GLN A 26 14.84 -26.22 16.28
N LEU A 27 13.92 -25.66 15.49
CA LEU A 27 14.10 -25.51 14.04
C LEU A 27 15.28 -24.60 13.67
N LEU A 28 15.56 -23.59 14.49
CA LEU A 28 16.68 -22.67 14.30
C LEU A 28 18.04 -23.25 14.71
N ALA A 29 18.08 -24.40 15.39
CA ALA A 29 19.33 -25.11 15.67
C ALA A 29 19.86 -25.89 14.44
N ASP A 30 19.05 -26.04 13.39
CA ASP A 30 19.43 -26.68 12.13
C ASP A 30 19.94 -25.64 11.13
N ASP A 31 21.27 -25.50 11.06
CA ASP A 31 21.94 -24.56 10.16
C ASP A 31 21.69 -24.88 8.68
N ALA A 32 21.53 -26.17 8.31
CA ALA A 32 21.27 -26.56 6.94
C ALA A 32 19.86 -26.11 6.50
N ARG A 33 18.86 -26.31 7.37
CA ARG A 33 17.50 -25.76 7.16
C ARG A 33 17.55 -24.24 7.08
N ASN A 34 18.24 -23.58 8.02
CA ASN A 34 18.33 -22.13 8.04
C ASN A 34 18.92 -21.56 6.75
N ALA A 35 20.00 -22.18 6.24
CA ALA A 35 20.61 -21.82 4.97
C ALA A 35 19.67 -22.03 3.78
N ALA A 36 18.89 -23.12 3.78
CA ALA A 36 17.89 -23.40 2.74
C ALA A 36 16.67 -22.45 2.79
N MET A 37 16.46 -21.74 3.90
CA MET A 37 15.37 -20.78 4.12
C MET A 37 15.83 -19.33 4.06
N ARG A 38 16.84 -19.07 3.21
CA ARG A 38 17.36 -17.74 2.89
C ARG A 38 17.57 -17.64 1.39
N THR A 39 17.28 -16.48 0.82
CA THR A 39 17.57 -16.22 -0.59
C THR A 39 17.90 -14.76 -0.81
N THR A 40 18.75 -14.48 -1.80
CA THR A 40 19.07 -13.12 -2.23
C THR A 40 18.70 -12.97 -3.68
N GLN A 41 17.77 -12.06 -3.98
CA GLN A 41 17.30 -11.80 -5.34
C GLN A 41 17.11 -10.31 -5.51
N GLN A 42 17.46 -9.78 -6.69
CA GLN A 42 17.24 -8.36 -7.00
C GLN A 42 17.87 -7.39 -5.96
N GLY A 43 18.96 -7.80 -5.31
CA GLY A 43 19.62 -7.01 -4.24
C GLY A 43 18.88 -7.01 -2.89
N ILE A 44 17.89 -7.89 -2.72
CA ILE A 44 17.08 -8.04 -1.51
C ILE A 44 17.42 -9.38 -0.87
N TYR A 45 17.86 -9.35 0.38
CA TYR A 45 18.08 -10.54 1.20
C TYR A 45 16.80 -10.86 1.97
N LEU A 46 16.23 -12.03 1.74
CA LEU A 46 15.05 -12.54 2.45
C LEU A 46 15.47 -13.72 3.34
N ASP A 47 15.33 -13.55 4.65
CA ASP A 47 15.41 -14.63 5.64
C ASP A 47 13.99 -14.99 6.10
N TYR A 48 13.60 -16.24 5.86
CA TYR A 48 12.32 -16.79 6.28
C TYR A 48 12.51 -18.05 7.14
N SER A 49 13.70 -18.26 7.70
CA SER A 49 13.99 -19.41 8.58
C SER A 49 13.22 -19.38 9.90
N ARG A 50 12.75 -18.18 10.29
CA ARG A 50 11.90 -17.94 11.47
C ARG A 50 10.41 -18.17 11.20
N GLN A 51 10.08 -18.94 10.17
CA GLN A 51 8.73 -19.47 9.95
C GLN A 51 8.56 -20.82 10.64
N ASN A 52 7.37 -21.09 11.17
CA ASN A 52 7.01 -22.41 11.73
C ASN A 52 6.81 -23.40 10.56
N ALA A 53 7.91 -23.73 9.88
CA ALA A 53 7.94 -24.45 8.61
C ALA A 53 9.26 -25.23 8.49
N THR A 54 9.24 -26.39 7.84
CA THR A 54 10.44 -27.16 7.47
C THR A 54 10.68 -27.04 5.97
N THR A 55 11.77 -27.62 5.46
CA THR A 55 11.98 -27.77 4.01
C THR A 55 10.84 -28.55 3.35
N GLN A 56 10.34 -29.59 4.02
CA GLN A 56 9.14 -30.33 3.61
C GLN A 56 7.89 -29.42 3.56
N THR A 57 7.72 -28.50 4.52
CA THR A 57 6.61 -27.51 4.45
C THR A 57 6.71 -26.70 3.16
N LEU A 58 7.91 -26.25 2.79
CA LEU A 58 8.11 -25.48 1.57
C LEU A 58 7.81 -26.31 0.32
N ASP A 59 8.25 -27.57 0.29
CA ASP A 59 7.95 -28.49 -0.82
C ASP A 59 6.42 -28.63 -1.02
N LEU A 60 5.69 -28.89 0.06
CA LEU A 60 4.22 -28.97 0.03
C LEU A 60 3.55 -27.65 -0.38
N LEU A 61 4.11 -26.49 0.02
CA LEU A 61 3.60 -25.19 -0.42
C LEU A 61 3.83 -24.95 -1.91
N PHE A 62 4.95 -25.42 -2.47
CA PHE A 62 5.19 -25.34 -3.92
C PHE A 62 4.29 -26.33 -4.68
N GLU A 63 4.04 -27.52 -4.15
CA GLU A 63 3.03 -28.44 -4.69
C GLU A 63 1.63 -27.81 -4.69
N LEU A 64 1.27 -27.07 -3.63
CA LEU A 64 0.02 -26.30 -3.59
C LEU A 64 -0.02 -25.23 -4.68
N ALA A 65 1.11 -24.52 -4.91
CA ALA A 65 1.20 -23.50 -5.96
C ALA A 65 1.03 -24.11 -7.37
N GLU A 66 1.58 -25.30 -7.59
CA GLU A 66 1.40 -26.06 -8.83
C GLU A 66 -0.05 -26.53 -8.99
N ALA A 67 -0.66 -27.09 -7.94
CA ALA A 67 -2.06 -27.52 -7.95
C ALA A 67 -3.04 -26.35 -8.15
N ALA A 68 -2.69 -25.16 -7.67
CA ALA A 68 -3.44 -23.92 -7.90
C ALA A 68 -3.19 -23.30 -9.28
N GLU A 69 -2.37 -23.91 -10.14
CA GLU A 69 -1.94 -23.42 -11.45
C GLU A 69 -1.34 -22.00 -11.39
N LEU A 70 -0.56 -21.68 -10.35
CA LEU A 70 -0.09 -20.31 -10.08
C LEU A 70 0.61 -19.68 -11.30
N LYS A 71 1.56 -20.38 -11.93
CA LYS A 71 2.27 -19.86 -13.11
C LYS A 71 1.34 -19.50 -14.27
N LYS A 72 0.31 -20.32 -14.51
CA LYS A 72 -0.69 -20.09 -15.57
C LYS A 72 -1.52 -18.85 -15.26
N LYS A 73 -1.93 -18.66 -14.00
CA LYS A 73 -2.65 -17.46 -13.54
C LYS A 73 -1.79 -16.20 -13.69
N LEU A 74 -0.53 -16.24 -13.26
CA LEU A 74 0.41 -15.12 -13.44
C LEU A 74 0.64 -14.80 -14.92
N ALA A 75 0.78 -15.81 -15.77
CA ALA A 75 0.90 -15.64 -17.22
C ALA A 75 -0.35 -15.02 -17.84
N ALA A 76 -1.55 -15.41 -17.38
CA ALA A 76 -2.80 -14.81 -17.83
C ALA A 76 -2.94 -13.33 -17.42
N ILE A 77 -2.49 -12.97 -16.22
CA ILE A 77 -2.37 -11.57 -15.81
C ILE A 77 -1.40 -10.86 -16.76
N ALA A 78 -0.18 -11.38 -16.94
CA ALA A 78 0.83 -10.75 -17.78
C ALA A 78 0.45 -10.63 -19.26
N SER A 79 -0.44 -11.47 -19.76
CA SER A 79 -0.91 -11.45 -21.15
C SER A 79 -2.04 -10.46 -21.42
N GLY A 80 -2.54 -9.73 -20.40
CA GLY A 80 -3.70 -8.85 -20.56
C GLY A 80 -5.03 -9.57 -20.60
N ALA A 81 -5.10 -10.84 -20.17
CA ALA A 81 -6.37 -11.56 -20.13
C ALA A 81 -7.33 -10.94 -19.09
N HIS A 82 -8.62 -11.16 -19.29
CA HIS A 82 -9.68 -10.66 -18.39
C HIS A 82 -9.78 -11.50 -17.12
N VAL A 83 -8.76 -11.39 -16.26
CA VAL A 83 -8.63 -12.12 -15.00
C VAL A 83 -9.48 -11.53 -13.87
N ASN A 84 -9.91 -10.27 -13.99
CA ASN A 84 -10.96 -9.70 -13.14
C ASN A 84 -12.33 -10.10 -13.73
N ALA A 85 -12.70 -11.36 -13.54
CA ALA A 85 -13.86 -11.95 -14.20
C ALA A 85 -15.19 -11.30 -13.78
N THR A 86 -15.32 -10.81 -12.54
CA THR A 86 -16.59 -10.23 -12.07
C THR A 86 -16.88 -8.85 -12.67
N GLU A 87 -15.87 -8.18 -13.20
CA GLU A 87 -16.01 -6.90 -13.89
C GLU A 87 -15.68 -7.01 -15.39
N ASP A 88 -15.34 -8.21 -15.87
CA ASP A 88 -14.86 -8.49 -17.23
C ASP A 88 -13.74 -7.54 -17.68
N ARG A 89 -12.63 -7.53 -16.92
CA ARG A 89 -11.50 -6.62 -17.15
C ARG A 89 -10.15 -7.29 -17.08
N ALA A 90 -9.23 -6.79 -17.90
CA ALA A 90 -7.80 -7.01 -17.70
C ALA A 90 -7.29 -6.33 -16.42
N VAL A 91 -6.13 -6.79 -15.92
CA VAL A 91 -5.46 -6.23 -14.74
C VAL A 91 -4.00 -5.98 -15.07
N MET A 92 -3.67 -4.75 -15.45
CA MET A 92 -2.41 -4.48 -16.15
C MET A 92 -1.54 -3.39 -15.52
N HIS A 93 -1.52 -3.28 -14.19
CA HIS A 93 -0.62 -2.34 -13.49
C HIS A 93 0.87 -2.53 -13.84
N MET A 94 1.30 -3.73 -14.26
CA MET A 94 2.65 -3.98 -14.80
C MET A 94 2.94 -3.21 -16.10
N ALA A 95 1.93 -2.92 -16.93
CA ALA A 95 2.11 -2.15 -18.15
C ALA A 95 2.51 -0.69 -17.87
N LEU A 96 2.11 -0.13 -16.73
CA LEU A 96 2.41 1.24 -16.31
C LEU A 96 3.91 1.51 -16.12
N ARG A 97 4.67 0.44 -15.91
CA ARG A 97 6.11 0.46 -15.62
C ARG A 97 6.93 -0.34 -16.62
N ALA A 98 6.31 -0.86 -17.68
CA ALA A 98 7.02 -1.56 -18.74
C ALA A 98 7.87 -0.60 -19.57
N PRO A 99 9.09 -0.99 -20.01
CA PRO A 99 9.91 -0.16 -20.89
C PRO A 99 9.25 0.03 -22.26
N LYS A 100 9.60 1.14 -22.95
CA LYS A 100 9.05 1.52 -24.28
C LYS A 100 9.13 0.43 -25.34
N THR A 101 10.05 -0.53 -25.17
CA THR A 101 10.31 -1.61 -26.12
C THR A 101 9.47 -2.87 -25.89
N LYS A 102 8.72 -2.95 -24.79
CA LYS A 102 7.82 -4.08 -24.52
C LYS A 102 6.51 -3.85 -25.26
N GLN A 103 5.88 -4.97 -25.64
CA GLN A 103 4.54 -4.99 -26.19
C GLN A 103 3.63 -5.70 -25.19
N ILE A 104 2.53 -5.06 -24.82
CA ILE A 104 1.53 -5.64 -23.93
C ILE A 104 0.16 -5.36 -24.53
N VAL A 105 -0.53 -6.42 -24.93
CA VAL A 105 -1.81 -6.31 -25.63
C VAL A 105 -2.97 -6.47 -24.65
N VAL A 106 -3.89 -5.51 -24.64
CA VAL A 106 -5.18 -5.57 -23.93
C VAL A 106 -6.25 -5.26 -24.96
N ASP A 107 -7.29 -6.09 -25.07
CA ASP A 107 -8.40 -5.90 -26.02
C ASP A 107 -7.94 -5.69 -27.48
N GLY A 108 -6.87 -6.37 -27.88
CA GLY A 108 -6.29 -6.28 -29.23
C GLY A 108 -5.43 -5.02 -29.48
N GLN A 109 -5.23 -4.18 -28.47
CA GLN A 109 -4.42 -2.98 -28.57
C GLN A 109 -3.15 -3.07 -27.70
N ASP A 110 -2.01 -2.69 -28.27
CA ASP A 110 -0.79 -2.49 -27.47
C ASP A 110 -0.93 -1.23 -26.60
N VAL A 111 -0.95 -1.41 -25.28
CA VAL A 111 -1.18 -0.32 -24.32
C VAL A 111 0.10 0.41 -23.91
N VAL A 112 1.28 -0.17 -24.17
CA VAL A 112 2.57 0.42 -23.77
C VAL A 112 2.80 1.79 -24.41
N PRO A 113 2.54 2.01 -25.72
CA PRO A 113 2.68 3.33 -26.33
C PRO A 113 1.81 4.40 -25.66
N GLU A 114 0.58 4.07 -25.27
CA GLU A 114 -0.31 5.02 -24.59
C GLU A 114 0.18 5.37 -23.18
N VAL A 115 0.69 4.37 -22.45
CA VAL A 115 1.34 4.56 -21.15
C VAL A 115 2.48 5.56 -21.28
N HIS A 116 3.37 5.35 -22.24
CA HIS A 116 4.51 6.24 -22.44
C HIS A 116 4.13 7.62 -22.95
N ALA A 117 3.05 7.75 -23.73
CA ALA A 117 2.52 9.06 -24.11
C ALA A 117 2.08 9.88 -22.88
N VAL A 118 1.41 9.25 -21.91
CA VAL A 118 1.04 9.90 -20.64
C VAL A 118 2.30 10.22 -19.81
N LEU A 119 3.25 9.29 -19.69
CA LEU A 119 4.50 9.52 -18.97
C LEU A 119 5.32 10.66 -19.58
N ASP A 120 5.42 10.73 -20.92
CA ASP A 120 6.11 11.80 -21.64
C ASP A 120 5.39 13.15 -21.44
N ALA A 121 4.05 13.15 -21.42
CA ALA A 121 3.27 14.35 -21.10
C ALA A 121 3.50 14.83 -19.66
N ILE A 122 3.54 13.91 -18.68
CA ILE A 122 3.88 14.23 -17.28
C ILE A 122 5.31 14.77 -17.19
N ARG A 123 6.29 14.14 -17.86
CA ARG A 123 7.68 14.62 -17.91
C ARG A 123 7.74 16.05 -18.42
N ALA A 124 7.10 16.33 -19.55
CA ALA A 124 7.08 17.66 -20.15
C ALA A 124 6.42 18.71 -19.23
N PHE A 125 5.24 18.39 -18.69
CA PHE A 125 4.50 19.28 -17.79
C PHE A 125 5.28 19.58 -16.51
N THR A 126 5.76 18.55 -15.81
CA THR A 126 6.45 18.71 -14.53
C THR A 126 7.81 19.40 -14.70
N THR A 127 8.53 19.16 -15.79
CA THR A 127 9.75 19.90 -16.13
C THR A 127 9.46 21.39 -16.32
N LYS A 128 8.37 21.72 -17.03
CA LYS A 128 7.96 23.11 -17.25
C LYS A 128 7.55 23.81 -15.95
N VAL A 129 6.80 23.14 -15.08
CA VAL A 129 6.42 23.68 -13.76
C VAL A 129 7.64 23.90 -12.87
N ARG A 130 8.53 22.90 -12.78
CA ARG A 130 9.70 22.94 -11.87
C ARG A 130 10.77 23.94 -12.31
N SER A 131 10.92 24.17 -13.62
CA SER A 131 11.83 25.17 -14.17
C SER A 131 11.29 26.61 -14.10
N GLY A 132 10.04 26.82 -13.67
CA GLY A 132 9.39 28.13 -13.68
C GLY A 132 8.86 28.55 -15.05
N GLY A 133 8.89 27.67 -16.06
CA GLY A 133 8.30 27.92 -17.38
C GLY A 133 6.77 27.86 -17.40
N ALA A 134 6.13 27.30 -16.36
CA ALA A 134 4.70 27.40 -16.10
C ALA A 134 4.48 28.15 -14.79
N LEU A 135 3.82 29.30 -14.89
CA LEU A 135 3.54 30.20 -13.78
C LEU A 135 2.06 30.15 -13.43
N GLY A 136 1.75 30.47 -12.17
CA GLY A 136 0.38 30.69 -11.70
C GLY A 136 -0.29 31.87 -12.40
N ALA A 137 -1.57 32.06 -12.09
CA ALA A 137 -2.42 33.10 -12.68
C ALA A 137 -1.90 34.52 -12.47
N THR A 138 -1.13 34.76 -11.40
CA THR A 138 -0.50 36.05 -11.09
C THR A 138 0.97 36.15 -11.53
N GLY A 139 1.49 35.13 -12.24
CA GLY A 139 2.87 35.09 -12.71
C GLY A 139 3.88 34.56 -11.68
N LYS A 140 3.45 34.09 -10.51
CA LYS A 140 4.36 33.46 -9.53
C LYS A 140 4.68 31.99 -9.89
N PRO A 141 5.87 31.48 -9.52
CA PRO A 141 6.19 30.06 -9.69
C PRO A 141 5.30 29.14 -8.85
N LEU A 142 4.95 27.97 -9.39
CA LEU A 142 4.17 26.95 -8.67
C LEU A 142 5.09 26.01 -7.88
N ARG A 143 5.15 26.23 -6.56
CA ARG A 143 6.05 25.53 -5.62
C ARG A 143 5.31 24.59 -4.68
N ASN A 144 4.02 24.85 -4.47
CA ASN A 144 3.17 24.06 -3.58
C ASN A 144 2.24 23.20 -4.43
N VAL A 145 2.03 21.95 -4.00
CA VAL A 145 1.12 21.01 -4.65
C VAL A 145 0.18 20.44 -3.59
N ILE A 146 -1.13 20.46 -3.88
CA ILE A 146 -2.13 19.72 -3.12
C ILE A 146 -2.69 18.62 -4.02
N SER A 147 -2.40 17.37 -3.71
CA SER A 147 -2.98 16.20 -4.39
C SER A 147 -4.25 15.77 -3.68
N VAL A 148 -5.39 15.81 -4.37
CA VAL A 148 -6.71 15.48 -3.83
C VAL A 148 -7.15 14.12 -4.34
N GLY A 149 -7.35 13.17 -3.45
CA GLY A 149 -7.73 11.80 -3.79
C GLY A 149 -7.92 10.96 -2.53
N ILE A 150 -8.73 9.90 -2.60
CA ILE A 150 -8.99 9.01 -1.46
C ILE A 150 -8.68 7.55 -1.81
N GLY A 151 -8.32 6.75 -0.80
CA GLY A 151 -7.96 5.35 -0.98
C GLY A 151 -6.75 5.21 -1.91
N GLY A 152 -6.92 4.48 -3.01
CA GLY A 152 -5.84 4.17 -3.96
C GLY A 152 -5.28 5.41 -4.66
N SER A 153 -6.09 6.48 -4.76
CA SER A 153 -5.67 7.77 -5.32
C SER A 153 -4.71 8.56 -4.42
N TYR A 154 -4.40 8.07 -3.21
CA TYR A 154 -3.64 8.80 -2.19
C TYR A 154 -2.65 7.92 -1.43
N LEU A 155 -3.06 6.74 -0.96
CA LEU A 155 -2.26 5.93 -0.04
C LEU A 155 -0.90 5.52 -0.63
N GLY A 156 -0.89 5.03 -1.88
CA GLY A 156 0.36 4.71 -2.59
C GLY A 156 1.24 5.94 -2.84
N PRO A 157 0.71 7.02 -3.43
CA PRO A 157 1.46 8.27 -3.60
C PRO A 157 2.05 8.85 -2.31
N GLU A 158 1.30 8.85 -1.20
CA GLU A 158 1.80 9.34 0.10
C GLU A 158 2.87 8.43 0.68
N PHE A 159 2.72 7.10 0.55
CA PHE A 159 3.77 6.15 0.90
C PHE A 159 5.08 6.47 0.18
N VAL A 160 5.06 6.61 -1.15
CA VAL A 160 6.28 6.89 -1.92
C VAL A 160 6.82 8.28 -1.60
N PHE A 161 5.95 9.26 -1.37
CA PHE A 161 6.36 10.60 -0.95
C PHE A 161 7.15 10.57 0.37
N GLU A 162 6.62 9.96 1.42
CA GLU A 162 7.33 9.89 2.71
C GLU A 162 8.60 9.02 2.62
N ALA A 163 8.57 7.93 1.84
CA ALA A 163 9.71 7.05 1.64
C ALA A 163 10.93 7.76 1.00
N LEU A 164 10.69 8.71 0.11
CA LEU A 164 11.75 9.43 -0.62
C LEU A 164 12.06 10.81 -0.04
N ARG A 165 11.24 11.32 0.88
CA ARG A 165 11.33 12.70 1.41
C ARG A 165 12.71 13.08 1.94
N TYR A 166 13.43 12.13 2.53
CA TYR A 166 14.76 12.33 3.11
C TYR A 166 15.89 11.60 2.36
N GLU A 167 15.57 10.88 1.29
CA GLU A 167 16.60 10.31 0.42
C GLU A 167 17.44 11.45 -0.18
N PRO A 168 18.79 11.44 -0.10
CA PRO A 168 19.60 12.60 -0.43
C PRO A 168 19.35 13.22 -1.81
N VAL A 169 19.19 12.42 -2.85
CA VAL A 169 18.97 12.92 -4.23
C VAL A 169 17.56 13.49 -4.37
N ALA A 170 16.54 12.78 -3.86
CA ALA A 170 15.15 13.23 -3.89
C ALA A 170 14.92 14.47 -3.02
N LYS A 171 15.51 14.53 -1.83
CA LYS A 171 15.47 15.69 -0.94
C LYS A 171 16.06 16.93 -1.62
N ALA A 172 17.22 16.80 -2.26
CA ALA A 172 17.85 17.90 -2.99
C ALA A 172 16.95 18.35 -4.17
N ALA A 173 16.38 17.42 -4.93
CA ALA A 173 15.48 17.75 -6.02
C ALA A 173 14.16 18.38 -5.54
N ALA A 174 13.75 18.13 -4.30
CA ALA A 174 12.54 18.67 -3.67
C ALA A 174 12.73 20.04 -3.00
N GLU A 175 13.94 20.62 -3.02
CA GLU A 175 14.24 21.84 -2.28
C GLU A 175 13.31 23.01 -2.66
N GLY A 176 12.73 23.66 -1.64
CA GLY A 176 11.82 24.78 -1.82
C GLY A 176 10.48 24.41 -2.48
N ARG A 177 10.08 23.13 -2.46
CA ARG A 177 8.80 22.62 -2.94
C ARG A 177 8.05 21.87 -1.84
N THR A 178 6.72 21.96 -1.89
CA THR A 178 5.84 21.29 -0.92
C THR A 178 4.81 20.45 -1.65
N LEU A 179 4.63 19.21 -1.22
CA LEU A 179 3.51 18.36 -1.62
C LEU A 179 2.70 18.02 -0.36
N ARG A 180 1.39 18.23 -0.43
CA ARG A 180 0.42 17.80 0.58
C ARG A 180 -0.67 16.98 -0.07
N PHE A 181 -1.30 16.13 0.73
CA PHE A 181 -2.39 15.30 0.29
C PHE A 181 -3.67 15.68 1.05
N LEU A 182 -4.78 15.74 0.31
CA LEU A 182 -6.11 15.98 0.84
C LEU A 182 -7.00 14.78 0.49
N ALA A 183 -7.34 13.97 1.49
CA ALA A 183 -8.03 12.71 1.28
C ALA A 183 -9.40 12.67 1.94
N ASN A 184 -9.48 13.04 3.21
CA ASN A 184 -10.72 12.96 3.98
C ASN A 184 -11.68 14.09 3.56
N VAL A 185 -12.97 13.81 3.55
CA VAL A 185 -14.02 14.83 3.30
C VAL A 185 -14.26 15.73 4.51
N ASP A 186 -13.73 15.35 5.68
CA ASP A 186 -13.67 16.20 6.87
C ASP A 186 -12.99 17.54 6.53
N PRO A 187 -13.66 18.70 6.72
CA PRO A 187 -13.08 20.01 6.44
C PRO A 187 -11.78 20.31 7.23
N VAL A 188 -11.50 19.60 8.31
CA VAL A 188 -10.19 19.70 9.00
C VAL A 188 -9.04 19.29 8.07
N ASP A 189 -9.25 18.30 7.19
CA ASP A 189 -8.20 17.87 6.25
C ASP A 189 -7.95 18.93 5.18
N VAL A 190 -8.99 19.67 4.76
CA VAL A 190 -8.84 20.86 3.90
C VAL A 190 -7.98 21.90 4.59
N ALA A 191 -8.26 22.21 5.86
CA ALA A 191 -7.49 23.18 6.62
C ALA A 191 -6.03 22.74 6.78
N ARG A 192 -5.77 21.45 7.05
CA ARG A 192 -4.41 20.88 7.09
C ARG A 192 -3.70 21.00 5.75
N ALA A 193 -4.41 20.76 4.65
CA ALA A 193 -3.84 20.85 3.31
C ALA A 193 -3.52 22.29 2.91
N THR A 194 -4.36 23.27 3.24
CA THR A 194 -4.19 24.66 2.75
C THR A 194 -3.44 25.58 3.71
N ASN A 195 -3.43 25.31 5.03
CA ASN A 195 -2.87 26.24 6.01
C ASN A 195 -1.39 26.56 5.75
N GLY A 196 -1.07 27.85 5.68
CA GLY A 196 0.29 28.35 5.42
C GLY A 196 0.76 28.25 3.96
N LEU A 197 -0.07 27.82 3.01
CA LEU A 197 0.26 27.86 1.58
C LEU A 197 -0.25 29.16 0.94
N ASP A 198 0.56 29.75 0.06
CA ASP A 198 0.13 30.86 -0.82
C ASP A 198 -0.65 30.29 -2.03
N PRO A 199 -1.95 30.63 -2.21
CA PRO A 199 -2.71 30.25 -3.39
C PRO A 199 -2.05 30.64 -4.72
N GLU A 200 -1.33 31.76 -4.77
CA GLU A 200 -0.62 32.24 -5.97
C GLU A 200 0.53 31.30 -6.40
N GLU A 201 1.03 30.47 -5.50
CA GLU A 201 2.12 29.51 -5.74
C GLU A 201 1.65 28.04 -5.67
N THR A 202 0.34 27.79 -5.57
CA THR A 202 -0.22 26.45 -5.31
C THR A 202 -0.90 25.85 -6.52
N LEU A 203 -0.49 24.63 -6.89
CA LEU A 203 -1.11 23.78 -7.89
C LEU A 203 -1.94 22.68 -7.21
N VAL A 204 -3.15 22.43 -7.70
CA VAL A 204 -4.01 21.35 -7.23
C VAL A 204 -4.03 20.24 -8.27
N VAL A 205 -3.76 19.01 -7.83
CA VAL A 205 -3.86 17.80 -8.65
C VAL A 205 -5.10 17.03 -8.20
N VAL A 206 -6.14 16.95 -9.04
CA VAL A 206 -7.37 16.20 -8.73
C VAL A 206 -7.24 14.77 -9.25
N VAL A 207 -7.30 13.78 -8.36
CA VAL A 207 -7.02 12.38 -8.68
C VAL A 207 -8.26 11.52 -8.43
N SER A 208 -9.01 11.25 -9.50
CA SER A 208 -10.22 10.41 -9.44
C SER A 208 -10.47 9.76 -10.79
N LYS A 209 -10.54 8.42 -10.81
CA LYS A 209 -10.81 7.64 -12.03
C LYS A 209 -12.10 8.09 -12.70
N THR A 210 -13.20 8.05 -11.95
CA THR A 210 -14.53 8.39 -12.45
C THR A 210 -14.82 9.88 -12.41
N PHE A 211 -14.04 10.67 -11.68
CA PHE A 211 -14.28 12.08 -11.41
C PHE A 211 -15.66 12.36 -10.76
N THR A 212 -16.19 11.36 -10.05
CA THR A 212 -17.51 11.41 -9.37
C THR A 212 -17.45 11.01 -7.90
N THR A 213 -16.29 10.58 -7.40
CA THR A 213 -16.08 10.22 -5.98
C THR A 213 -16.51 11.38 -5.07
N ALA A 214 -17.47 11.13 -4.19
CA ALA A 214 -18.18 12.19 -3.48
C ALA A 214 -17.23 13.07 -2.64
N GLU A 215 -16.33 12.43 -1.90
CA GLU A 215 -15.32 13.04 -1.05
C GLU A 215 -14.34 13.87 -1.88
N THR A 216 -13.70 13.25 -2.89
CA THR A 216 -12.73 13.91 -3.78
C THR A 216 -13.34 15.10 -4.50
N MET A 217 -14.55 14.97 -5.02
CA MET A 217 -15.18 16.05 -5.79
C MET A 217 -15.69 17.19 -4.90
N LEU A 218 -16.10 16.92 -3.65
CA LEU A 218 -16.38 17.99 -2.70
C LEU A 218 -15.10 18.75 -2.35
N ASN A 219 -14.01 18.04 -2.04
CA ASN A 219 -12.71 18.63 -1.77
C ASN A 219 -12.16 19.42 -2.95
N ALA A 220 -12.27 18.90 -4.19
CA ALA A 220 -11.84 19.59 -5.39
C ALA A 220 -12.61 20.90 -5.60
N ARG A 221 -13.94 20.91 -5.40
CA ARG A 221 -14.73 22.16 -5.44
C ARG A 221 -14.36 23.13 -4.31
N THR A 222 -14.06 22.62 -3.12
CA THR A 222 -13.60 23.45 -2.00
C THR A 222 -12.26 24.12 -2.31
N LEU A 223 -11.28 23.38 -2.86
CA LEU A 223 -10.00 23.95 -3.27
C LEU A 223 -10.14 24.89 -4.47
N ARG A 224 -11.01 24.56 -5.44
CA ARG A 224 -11.34 25.47 -6.54
C ARG A 224 -11.84 26.80 -6.00
N LYS A 225 -12.78 26.78 -5.04
CA LYS A 225 -13.28 28.00 -4.40
C LYS A 225 -12.16 28.75 -3.68
N TRP A 226 -11.33 28.06 -2.90
CA TRP A 226 -10.20 28.66 -2.19
C TRP A 226 -9.21 29.36 -3.14
N LEU A 227 -8.86 28.73 -4.27
CA LEU A 227 -8.01 29.33 -5.31
C LEU A 227 -8.70 30.52 -5.98
N VAL A 228 -9.94 30.36 -6.44
CA VAL A 228 -10.67 31.42 -7.16
C VAL A 228 -10.87 32.65 -6.29
N ASP A 229 -11.33 32.49 -5.04
CA ASP A 229 -11.54 33.60 -4.11
C ASP A 229 -10.22 34.37 -3.88
N ALA A 230 -9.11 33.66 -3.68
CA ALA A 230 -7.82 34.27 -3.44
C ALA A 230 -7.25 34.97 -4.69
N LEU A 231 -7.24 34.29 -5.84
CA LEU A 231 -6.59 34.77 -7.06
C LEU A 231 -7.37 35.91 -7.74
N THR A 232 -8.70 35.86 -7.71
CA THR A 232 -9.53 36.96 -8.23
C THR A 232 -9.38 38.24 -7.42
N SER A 233 -9.18 38.13 -6.09
CA SER A 233 -8.83 39.28 -5.25
C SER A 233 -7.48 39.93 -5.62
N LYS A 234 -6.64 39.21 -6.39
CA LYS A 234 -5.34 39.65 -6.91
C LYS A 234 -5.39 40.01 -8.40
N GLY A 235 -6.57 40.06 -9.01
CA GLY A 235 -6.76 40.48 -10.40
C GLY A 235 -6.69 39.37 -11.45
N ALA A 236 -6.58 38.10 -11.05
CA ALA A 236 -6.73 36.98 -11.99
C ALA A 236 -8.20 36.77 -12.39
N SER A 237 -8.44 36.25 -13.60
CA SER A 237 -9.77 35.75 -13.96
C SER A 237 -10.07 34.42 -13.26
N GLU A 238 -11.35 34.09 -13.05
CA GLU A 238 -11.73 32.77 -12.55
C GLU A 238 -11.26 31.64 -13.49
N ALA A 239 -11.31 31.89 -14.81
CA ALA A 239 -10.83 30.95 -15.81
C ALA A 239 -9.32 30.68 -15.66
N ASP A 240 -8.49 31.73 -15.51
CA ASP A 240 -7.05 31.59 -15.26
C ASP A 240 -6.75 30.90 -13.93
N ALA A 241 -7.53 31.21 -12.88
CA ALA A 241 -7.37 30.59 -11.57
C ALA A 241 -7.54 29.07 -11.65
N VAL A 242 -8.48 28.56 -12.45
CA VAL A 242 -8.63 27.11 -12.64
C VAL A 242 -7.59 26.57 -13.61
N ALA A 243 -7.48 27.15 -14.81
CA ALA A 243 -6.64 26.63 -15.89
C ALA A 243 -5.15 26.54 -15.52
N LYS A 244 -4.63 27.46 -14.70
CA LYS A 244 -3.22 27.51 -14.31
C LYS A 244 -2.91 26.87 -12.95
N HIS A 245 -3.91 26.65 -12.09
CA HIS A 245 -3.71 26.08 -10.76
C HIS A 245 -4.42 24.75 -10.53
N MET A 246 -5.07 24.17 -11.52
CA MET A 246 -5.70 22.86 -11.39
C MET A 246 -5.38 21.94 -12.57
N VAL A 247 -4.93 20.73 -12.26
CA VAL A 247 -4.73 19.63 -13.21
C VAL A 247 -5.44 18.37 -12.70
N ALA A 248 -5.63 17.38 -13.56
CA ALA A 248 -6.33 16.16 -13.20
C ALA A 248 -5.58 14.90 -13.65
N ALA A 249 -5.62 13.86 -12.81
CA ALA A 249 -5.35 12.49 -13.20
C ALA A 249 -6.68 11.72 -13.21
N SER A 250 -7.20 11.41 -14.40
CA SER A 250 -8.55 10.85 -14.58
C SER A 250 -8.75 10.23 -15.96
N SER A 251 -9.64 9.24 -16.08
CA SER A 251 -10.16 8.76 -17.36
C SER A 251 -11.42 9.50 -17.82
N ALA A 252 -12.09 10.25 -16.95
CA ALA A 252 -13.36 10.92 -17.23
C ALA A 252 -13.17 12.32 -17.84
N VAL A 253 -12.49 12.39 -18.99
CA VAL A 253 -12.14 13.64 -19.69
C VAL A 253 -13.30 14.64 -19.79
N PRO A 254 -14.55 14.27 -20.16
CA PRO A 254 -15.65 15.22 -20.25
C PRO A 254 -15.97 15.93 -18.93
N LEU A 255 -15.98 15.19 -17.82
CA LEU A 255 -16.31 15.75 -16.49
C LEU A 255 -15.18 16.66 -15.97
N VAL A 256 -13.94 16.35 -16.32
CA VAL A 256 -12.78 17.19 -15.99
C VAL A 256 -12.83 18.52 -16.74
N GLN A 257 -13.22 18.51 -18.01
CA GLN A 257 -13.39 19.73 -18.80
C GLN A 257 -14.60 20.55 -18.32
N GLU A 258 -15.72 19.91 -17.95
CA GLU A 258 -16.88 20.58 -17.34
C GLU A 258 -16.50 21.28 -16.03
N PHE A 259 -15.57 20.70 -15.26
CA PHE A 259 -15.02 21.32 -14.06
C PHE A 259 -14.13 22.55 -14.34
N GLY A 260 -13.70 22.73 -15.59
CA GLY A 260 -12.91 23.87 -16.07
C GLY A 260 -11.40 23.60 -16.22
N ILE A 261 -10.96 22.34 -16.14
CA ILE A 261 -9.55 21.97 -16.35
C ILE A 261 -9.31 21.73 -17.84
N ASP A 262 -8.30 22.40 -18.39
CA ASP A 262 -7.91 22.28 -19.80
C ASP A 262 -7.50 20.85 -20.16
N ARG A 263 -7.83 20.42 -21.38
CA ARG A 263 -7.51 19.07 -21.87
C ARG A 263 -6.01 18.74 -21.80
N ALA A 264 -5.15 19.74 -22.01
CA ALA A 264 -3.70 19.60 -21.92
C ALA A 264 -3.20 19.31 -20.49
N ASN A 265 -4.04 19.57 -19.48
CA ASN A 265 -3.78 19.37 -18.06
C ASN A 265 -4.50 18.13 -17.51
N ILE A 266 -4.94 17.23 -18.39
CA ILE A 266 -5.57 15.94 -18.04
C ILE A 266 -4.61 14.82 -18.37
N PHE A 267 -4.20 14.09 -17.35
CA PHE A 267 -3.29 12.95 -17.44
C PHE A 267 -4.10 11.66 -17.25
N GLY A 268 -4.32 10.96 -18.35
CA GLY A 268 -5.17 9.78 -18.40
C GLY A 268 -4.58 8.57 -17.66
N PHE A 269 -5.46 7.66 -17.26
CA PHE A 269 -5.13 6.28 -16.92
C PHE A 269 -6.33 5.38 -17.25
N TRP A 270 -6.16 4.07 -17.19
CA TRP A 270 -7.08 3.11 -17.83
C TRP A 270 -7.93 2.31 -16.86
N ASP A 271 -8.97 1.67 -17.39
CA ASP A 271 -9.90 0.87 -16.60
C ASP A 271 -9.30 -0.40 -15.99
N TRP A 272 -8.30 -0.98 -16.66
CA TRP A 272 -7.50 -2.10 -16.16
C TRP A 272 -6.53 -1.73 -15.02
N VAL A 273 -6.45 -0.45 -14.65
CA VAL A 273 -5.74 0.02 -13.45
C VAL A 273 -6.70 0.02 -12.27
N GLY A 274 -6.50 -0.93 -11.36
CA GLY A 274 -7.18 -0.96 -10.06
C GLY A 274 -6.66 0.16 -9.14
N GLY A 275 -7.55 0.78 -8.35
CA GLY A 275 -7.18 1.94 -7.52
C GLY A 275 -6.00 1.67 -6.59
N ARG A 276 -6.00 0.54 -5.89
CA ARG A 276 -4.91 0.13 -4.97
C ARG A 276 -3.60 -0.28 -5.67
N TYR A 277 -3.61 -0.41 -7.00
CA TYR A 277 -2.45 -0.72 -7.85
C TYR A 277 -2.08 0.45 -8.78
N SER A 278 -2.52 1.67 -8.47
CA SER A 278 -2.48 2.80 -9.42
C SER A 278 -1.31 3.77 -9.23
N VAL A 279 -0.49 3.64 -8.18
CA VAL A 279 0.59 4.60 -7.87
C VAL A 279 1.62 4.76 -9.00
N THR A 280 1.84 3.72 -9.80
CA THR A 280 2.73 3.76 -10.97
C THR A 280 2.10 4.38 -12.22
N SER A 281 0.83 4.80 -12.16
CA SER A 281 0.14 5.57 -13.21
C SER A 281 0.25 7.08 -12.96
N ALA A 282 -0.45 7.89 -13.76
CA ALA A 282 -0.62 9.32 -13.53
C ALA A 282 -1.07 9.68 -12.10
N VAL A 283 -1.80 8.78 -11.42
CA VAL A 283 -2.22 8.93 -10.01
C VAL A 283 -1.05 9.29 -9.08
N GLY A 284 0.06 8.54 -9.16
CA GLY A 284 1.23 8.80 -8.33
C GLY A 284 2.33 9.55 -9.06
N ILE A 285 2.59 9.21 -10.32
CA ILE A 285 3.72 9.77 -11.07
C ILE A 285 3.59 11.29 -11.25
N LEU A 286 2.38 11.83 -11.46
CA LEU A 286 2.18 13.26 -11.60
C LEU A 286 2.55 14.07 -10.33
N PRO A 287 1.94 13.84 -9.15
CA PRO A 287 2.30 14.59 -7.94
C PRO A 287 3.74 14.31 -7.48
N LEU A 288 4.24 13.08 -7.63
CA LEU A 288 5.61 12.72 -7.26
C LEU A 288 6.64 13.40 -8.18
N ALA A 289 6.40 13.45 -9.49
CA ALA A 289 7.30 14.13 -10.43
C ALA A 289 7.24 15.64 -10.25
N LEU A 290 6.10 16.23 -9.85
CA LEU A 290 6.05 17.63 -9.44
C LEU A 290 6.93 17.91 -8.21
N GLN A 291 7.01 16.97 -7.25
CA GLN A 291 7.79 17.12 -6.03
C GLN A 291 9.28 16.81 -6.20
N PHE A 292 9.61 15.67 -6.79
CA PHE A 292 10.99 15.14 -6.88
C PHE A 292 11.60 15.26 -8.28
N GLY A 293 10.80 15.51 -9.32
CA GLY A 293 11.25 15.47 -10.71
C GLY A 293 11.03 14.10 -11.35
N PHE A 294 10.93 14.09 -12.68
CA PHE A 294 10.52 12.90 -13.42
C PHE A 294 11.57 11.78 -13.37
N ASP A 295 12.86 12.11 -13.43
CA ASP A 295 13.94 11.11 -13.46
C ASP A 295 13.94 10.22 -12.20
N ILE A 296 13.56 10.77 -11.05
CA ILE A 296 13.40 10.01 -9.80
C ILE A 296 12.19 9.07 -9.88
N THR A 297 11.06 9.55 -10.43
CA THR A 297 9.89 8.69 -10.64
C THR A 297 10.13 7.61 -11.68
N GLU A 298 10.98 7.86 -12.67
CA GLU A 298 11.40 6.86 -13.66
C GLU A 298 12.24 5.74 -13.00
N GLN A 299 13.15 6.08 -12.09
CA GLN A 299 13.87 5.06 -11.30
C GLN A 299 12.93 4.23 -10.43
N PHE A 300 11.92 4.86 -9.84
CA PHE A 300 10.87 4.16 -9.10
C PHE A 300 10.08 3.17 -9.98
N LEU A 301 9.67 3.59 -11.17
CA LEU A 301 9.02 2.71 -12.14
C LEU A 301 9.95 1.55 -12.55
N ALA A 302 11.24 1.83 -12.79
CA ALA A 302 12.22 0.81 -13.16
C ALA A 302 12.41 -0.24 -12.05
N GLY A 303 12.44 0.17 -10.78
CA GLY A 303 12.53 -0.76 -9.65
C GLY A 303 11.31 -1.66 -9.52
N ALA A 304 10.12 -1.10 -9.73
CA ALA A 304 8.89 -1.87 -9.74
C ALA A 304 8.84 -2.86 -10.92
N HIS A 305 9.31 -2.45 -12.10
CA HIS A 305 9.43 -3.32 -13.28
C HIS A 305 10.44 -4.46 -13.10
N ALA A 306 11.55 -4.21 -12.39
CA ALA A 306 12.52 -5.25 -12.07
C ALA A 306 11.87 -6.39 -11.24
N MET A 307 10.97 -6.03 -10.32
CA MET A 307 10.23 -7.02 -9.53
C MET A 307 9.10 -7.71 -10.32
N ASP A 308 8.46 -7.03 -11.29
CA ASP A 308 7.55 -7.69 -12.25
C ASP A 308 8.27 -8.80 -13.02
N THR A 309 9.44 -8.46 -13.55
CA THR A 309 10.28 -9.39 -14.30
C THR A 309 10.68 -10.56 -13.42
N HIS A 310 11.09 -10.29 -12.17
CA HIS A 310 11.39 -11.32 -11.18
C HIS A 310 10.20 -12.24 -10.91
N LEU A 311 9.00 -11.69 -10.72
CA LEU A 311 7.79 -12.48 -10.49
C LEU A 311 7.54 -13.46 -11.65
N LEU A 312 7.66 -13.00 -12.90
CA LEU A 312 7.27 -13.77 -14.07
C LEU A 312 8.34 -14.80 -14.50
N GLU A 313 9.61 -14.48 -14.32
CA GLU A 313 10.72 -15.26 -14.88
C GLU A 313 11.41 -16.18 -13.86
N ALA A 314 11.45 -15.81 -12.58
CA ALA A 314 12.20 -16.57 -11.58
C ALA A 314 11.53 -17.92 -11.24
N PRO A 315 12.32 -18.99 -10.99
CA PRO A 315 11.80 -20.24 -10.43
C PRO A 315 11.04 -19.98 -9.12
N LEU A 316 9.91 -20.67 -8.90
CA LEU A 316 9.04 -20.44 -7.73
C LEU A 316 9.81 -20.51 -6.40
N ARG A 317 10.78 -21.43 -6.30
CA ARG A 317 11.62 -21.66 -5.12
C ARG A 317 12.58 -20.52 -4.78
N SER A 318 12.82 -19.60 -5.71
CA SER A 318 13.64 -18.39 -5.51
C SER A 318 12.85 -17.11 -5.78
N ASN A 319 11.54 -17.20 -5.97
CA ASN A 319 10.70 -16.07 -6.35
C ASN A 319 10.16 -15.39 -5.09
N LEU A 320 10.57 -14.13 -4.84
CA LEU A 320 10.35 -13.47 -3.54
C LEU A 320 8.85 -13.26 -3.26
N PRO A 321 8.05 -12.68 -4.18
CA PRO A 321 6.59 -12.60 -3.98
C PRO A 321 5.93 -13.96 -3.75
N VAL A 322 6.38 -15.01 -4.45
CA VAL A 322 5.79 -16.35 -4.34
C VAL A 322 6.06 -16.95 -2.96
N ILE A 323 7.31 -16.92 -2.50
CA ILE A 323 7.68 -17.42 -1.17
C ILE A 323 6.89 -16.67 -0.09
N MET A 324 6.87 -15.33 -0.15
CA MET A 324 6.16 -14.51 0.83
C MET A 324 4.64 -14.74 0.80
N GLY A 325 4.05 -14.95 -0.39
CA GLY A 325 2.63 -15.21 -0.57
C GLY A 325 2.23 -16.58 -0.02
N LEU A 326 3.01 -17.62 -0.34
CA LEU A 326 2.78 -18.98 0.17
C LEU A 326 2.94 -19.06 1.69
N LEU A 327 3.91 -18.35 2.27
CA LEU A 327 4.05 -18.25 3.72
C LEU A 327 2.88 -17.48 4.36
N GLY A 328 2.30 -16.52 3.66
CA GLY A 328 1.05 -15.87 4.08
C GLY A 328 -0.10 -16.87 4.17
N VAL A 329 -0.31 -17.66 3.10
CA VAL A 329 -1.32 -18.75 3.08
C VAL A 329 -1.04 -19.79 4.17
N TRP A 330 0.23 -20.18 4.36
CA TRP A 330 0.65 -21.09 5.42
C TRP A 330 0.21 -20.61 6.80
N ASN A 331 0.56 -19.36 7.13
CA ASN A 331 0.27 -18.78 8.43
C ASN A 331 -1.23 -18.61 8.65
N SER A 332 -1.98 -18.11 7.67
CA SER A 332 -3.40 -17.81 7.87
C SER A 332 -4.28 -19.04 7.72
N SER A 333 -4.19 -19.78 6.62
CA SER A 333 -5.11 -20.88 6.30
C SER A 333 -4.80 -22.17 7.06
N PHE A 334 -3.54 -22.42 7.43
CA PHE A 334 -3.13 -23.68 8.07
C PHE A 334 -2.73 -23.48 9.54
N LEU A 335 -1.97 -22.43 9.86
CA LEU A 335 -1.61 -22.15 11.25
C LEU A 335 -2.67 -21.37 12.03
N GLY A 336 -3.61 -20.71 11.35
CA GLY A 336 -4.72 -19.99 11.96
C GLY A 336 -4.36 -18.58 12.45
N HIS A 337 -3.31 -17.99 11.88
CA HIS A 337 -2.89 -16.63 12.21
C HIS A 337 -3.55 -15.63 11.26
N SER A 338 -4.64 -15.00 11.71
CA SER A 338 -5.48 -14.12 10.88
C SER A 338 -4.96 -12.68 10.72
N SER A 339 -3.83 -12.35 11.34
CA SER A 339 -3.28 -10.99 11.36
C SER A 339 -1.80 -11.01 10.99
N ARG A 340 -1.32 -9.94 10.35
CA ARG A 340 0.09 -9.74 10.02
C ARG A 340 0.55 -8.35 10.41
N ALA A 341 1.72 -8.29 11.04
CA ALA A 341 2.37 -7.03 11.40
C ALA A 341 3.45 -6.65 10.36
N LEU A 342 3.36 -5.44 9.81
CA LEU A 342 4.32 -4.85 8.88
C LEU A 342 5.23 -3.89 9.67
N LEU A 343 6.49 -4.27 9.85
CA LEU A 343 7.40 -3.65 10.82
C LEU A 343 8.65 -3.11 10.11
N PRO A 344 8.54 -1.99 9.38
CA PRO A 344 9.71 -1.38 8.76
C PRO A 344 10.60 -0.71 9.80
N TYR A 345 11.85 -1.13 9.91
CA TYR A 345 12.90 -0.46 10.68
C TYR A 345 13.47 0.69 9.84
N SER A 346 12.59 1.60 9.46
CA SER A 346 12.84 2.83 8.72
C SER A 346 11.67 3.77 8.91
N GLN A 347 11.91 4.93 9.53
CA GLN A 347 10.87 5.95 9.74
C GLN A 347 10.34 6.51 8.40
N ALA A 348 11.14 6.48 7.33
CA ALA A 348 10.69 6.90 6.00
C ALA A 348 9.51 6.07 5.48
N LEU A 349 9.35 4.82 5.97
CA LEU A 349 8.24 3.95 5.60
C LEU A 349 7.00 4.09 6.50
N LEU A 350 6.83 5.22 7.20
CA LEU A 350 5.69 5.43 8.13
C LEU A 350 4.29 5.28 7.50
N ARG A 351 4.19 5.42 6.17
CA ARG A 351 2.93 5.26 5.42
C ARG A 351 2.85 3.95 4.64
N PHE A 352 3.90 3.13 4.66
CA PHE A 352 3.94 1.86 3.95
C PHE A 352 2.84 0.91 4.43
N SER A 353 2.71 0.72 5.75
CA SER A 353 1.69 -0.17 6.31
C SER A 353 0.27 0.25 5.94
N ALA A 354 -0.02 1.57 5.92
CA ALA A 354 -1.32 2.10 5.52
C ALA A 354 -1.62 1.85 4.03
N HIS A 355 -0.62 1.90 3.17
CA HIS A 355 -0.77 1.52 1.77
C HIS A 355 -1.03 0.02 1.61
N ILE A 356 -0.22 -0.84 2.24
CA ILE A 356 -0.37 -2.31 2.13
C ILE A 356 -1.66 -2.81 2.76
N GLN A 357 -2.18 -2.15 3.79
CA GLN A 357 -3.53 -2.39 4.30
C GLN A 357 -4.56 -2.38 3.18
N GLN A 358 -4.55 -1.35 2.34
CA GLN A 358 -5.48 -1.29 1.22
C GLN A 358 -5.14 -2.34 0.16
N VAL A 359 -3.87 -2.45 -0.25
CA VAL A 359 -3.46 -3.40 -1.29
C VAL A 359 -3.91 -4.81 -0.95
N ASP A 360 -3.63 -5.28 0.26
CA ASP A 360 -3.86 -6.67 0.62
C ASP A 360 -5.28 -6.92 1.12
N MET A 361 -5.81 -6.10 2.04
CA MET A 361 -7.12 -6.35 2.65
C MET A 361 -8.27 -6.12 1.67
N GLU A 362 -8.18 -5.10 0.80
CA GLU A 362 -9.22 -4.84 -0.20
C GLU A 362 -9.14 -5.85 -1.37
N SER A 363 -7.95 -6.37 -1.67
CA SER A 363 -7.79 -7.43 -2.67
C SER A 363 -8.30 -8.78 -2.18
N ASN A 364 -7.84 -9.21 -1.01
CA ASN A 364 -7.95 -10.59 -0.56
C ASN A 364 -8.95 -10.82 0.58
N GLY A 365 -9.53 -9.75 1.16
CA GLY A 365 -10.61 -9.82 2.14
C GLY A 365 -11.93 -10.25 1.52
N LYS A 366 -11.97 -11.46 0.95
CA LYS A 366 -13.09 -12.02 0.19
C LYS A 366 -13.64 -13.26 0.88
N ARG A 367 -14.95 -13.47 0.71
CA ARG A 367 -15.67 -14.64 1.26
C ARG A 367 -16.14 -15.62 0.17
N VAL A 368 -15.97 -15.26 -1.10
CA VAL A 368 -16.40 -16.05 -2.26
C VAL A 368 -15.22 -16.29 -3.20
N SER A 369 -15.18 -17.45 -3.84
CA SER A 369 -14.22 -17.78 -4.89
C SER A 369 -14.54 -17.04 -6.20
N MET A 370 -13.64 -17.14 -7.17
CA MET A 370 -13.83 -16.61 -8.53
C MET A 370 -15.08 -17.19 -9.22
N GLU A 371 -15.49 -18.41 -8.87
CA GLU A 371 -16.69 -19.09 -9.38
C GLU A 371 -17.98 -18.71 -8.62
N GLY A 372 -17.90 -17.81 -7.64
CA GLY A 372 -19.07 -17.35 -6.86
C GLY A 372 -19.51 -18.34 -5.77
N VAL A 373 -18.62 -19.22 -5.30
CA VAL A 373 -18.89 -20.17 -4.21
C VAL A 373 -18.32 -19.64 -2.90
N ASP A 374 -19.07 -19.76 -1.81
CA ASP A 374 -18.60 -19.38 -0.47
C ASP A 374 -17.36 -20.22 -0.07
N LEU A 375 -16.32 -19.55 0.45
CA LEU A 375 -15.08 -20.21 0.85
C LEU A 375 -15.30 -21.01 2.15
N PRO A 376 -14.82 -22.26 2.23
CA PRO A 376 -14.88 -23.06 3.46
C PRO A 376 -13.75 -22.70 4.45
N PHE A 377 -12.95 -21.68 4.15
CA PHE A 377 -11.82 -21.20 4.96
C PHE A 377 -11.75 -19.67 4.93
N GLN A 378 -11.00 -19.08 5.86
CA GLN A 378 -10.73 -17.65 5.87
C GLN A 378 -9.63 -17.30 4.87
N ALA A 379 -9.82 -16.18 4.16
CA ALA A 379 -8.83 -15.58 3.28
C ALA A 379 -8.61 -14.10 3.61
N GLY A 380 -7.42 -13.60 3.28
CA GLY A 380 -6.97 -12.25 3.62
C GLY A 380 -6.61 -12.12 5.10
N GLU A 381 -5.45 -11.52 5.38
CA GLU A 381 -5.03 -11.17 6.74
C GLU A 381 -5.46 -9.75 7.12
N VAL A 382 -5.69 -9.52 8.42
CA VAL A 382 -5.72 -8.17 8.97
C VAL A 382 -4.30 -7.63 9.02
N ASN A 383 -4.00 -6.67 8.15
CA ASN A 383 -2.69 -6.03 8.09
C ASN A 383 -2.66 -4.80 8.99
N PHE A 384 -1.61 -4.67 9.79
CA PHE A 384 -1.35 -3.47 10.59
C PHE A 384 0.15 -3.32 10.81
N GLY A 385 0.58 -2.19 11.34
CA GLY A 385 1.97 -2.02 11.73
C GLY A 385 2.40 -0.57 11.79
N GLU A 386 3.54 -0.36 12.44
CA GLU A 386 4.21 0.92 12.64
C GLU A 386 5.71 0.71 12.44
N PRO A 387 6.46 1.76 12.05
CA PRO A 387 7.92 1.66 12.00
C PRO A 387 8.53 1.19 13.31
N GLY A 388 9.58 0.37 13.20
CA GLY A 388 10.51 0.12 14.31
C GLY A 388 11.33 1.39 14.59
N THR A 389 11.61 1.74 15.84
CA THR A 389 11.30 1.03 17.08
C THR A 389 9.94 1.42 17.69
N ASN A 390 9.19 2.37 17.12
CA ASN A 390 7.93 2.87 17.68
C ASN A 390 6.92 1.75 18.01
N GLY A 391 6.75 0.79 17.09
CA GLY A 391 5.88 -0.37 17.31
C GLY A 391 6.26 -1.19 18.56
N GLN A 392 7.55 -1.26 18.89
CA GLN A 392 8.05 -1.97 20.08
C GLN A 392 7.51 -1.38 21.37
N HIS A 393 7.34 -0.06 21.38
CA HIS A 393 6.83 0.71 22.52
C HIS A 393 5.31 0.94 22.45
N SER A 394 4.60 0.19 21.60
CA SER A 394 3.15 0.29 21.45
C SER A 394 2.46 -1.07 21.62
N PHE A 395 2.70 -2.01 20.70
CA PHE A 395 1.91 -3.25 20.61
C PHE A 395 2.77 -4.54 20.65
N TYR A 396 4.09 -4.44 20.74
CA TYR A 396 4.95 -5.65 20.79
C TYR A 396 4.74 -6.47 22.06
N GLN A 397 4.24 -5.87 23.15
CA GLN A 397 3.78 -6.62 24.32
C GLN A 397 2.79 -7.73 23.93
N LEU A 398 1.80 -7.38 23.10
CA LEU A 398 0.82 -8.34 22.58
C LEU A 398 1.50 -9.33 21.62
N ILE A 399 2.37 -8.87 20.73
CA ILE A 399 3.04 -9.76 19.76
C ILE A 399 3.96 -10.77 20.47
N HIS A 400 4.57 -10.42 21.60
CA HIS A 400 5.50 -11.29 22.36
C HIS A 400 4.81 -12.24 23.36
N GLN A 401 3.75 -11.79 24.04
CA GLN A 401 3.13 -12.57 25.13
C GLN A 401 1.63 -12.84 24.92
N GLY A 402 0.96 -12.11 24.02
CA GLY A 402 -0.44 -12.31 23.65
C GLY A 402 -0.60 -13.25 22.45
N GLN A 403 -1.62 -12.99 21.62
CA GLN A 403 -1.89 -13.74 20.39
C GLN A 403 -0.68 -13.79 19.45
N VAL A 404 -0.55 -14.87 18.68
CA VAL A 404 0.54 -15.01 17.69
C VAL A 404 0.20 -14.18 16.45
N VAL A 405 1.10 -13.27 16.10
CA VAL A 405 1.01 -12.42 14.91
C VAL A 405 2.28 -12.58 14.09
N PRO A 406 2.22 -13.23 12.92
CA PRO A 406 3.31 -13.22 11.94
C PRO A 406 3.79 -11.81 11.62
N CYS A 407 5.11 -11.63 11.58
CA CYS A 407 5.72 -10.32 11.40
C CYS A 407 6.61 -10.26 10.15
N ASP A 408 6.43 -9.22 9.34
CA ASP A 408 7.35 -8.85 8.27
C ASP A 408 8.27 -7.74 8.79
N PHE A 409 9.55 -8.06 9.01
CA PHE A 409 10.58 -7.08 9.36
C PHE A 409 11.25 -6.56 8.09
N LEU A 410 11.29 -5.24 7.89
CA LEU A 410 11.94 -4.62 6.72
C LEU A 410 13.07 -3.72 7.20
N GLY A 411 14.29 -3.93 6.72
CA GLY A 411 15.47 -3.19 7.12
C GLY A 411 16.31 -2.72 5.94
N PHE A 412 17.18 -1.74 6.18
CA PHE A 412 18.09 -1.19 5.19
C PHE A 412 19.51 -1.14 5.75
N CYS A 413 20.51 -1.52 4.97
CA CYS A 413 21.91 -1.44 5.39
C CYS A 413 22.40 0.00 5.56
N GLN A 414 21.75 0.98 4.91
CA GLN A 414 22.15 2.39 4.93
C GLN A 414 20.97 3.29 5.31
N SER A 415 21.24 4.28 6.18
CA SER A 415 20.31 5.36 6.49
C SER A 415 20.31 6.44 5.39
N GLN A 416 19.14 7.03 5.12
CA GLN A 416 19.01 8.21 4.27
C GLN A 416 19.64 9.47 4.91
N ASN A 417 19.82 9.47 6.23
CA ASN A 417 20.40 10.58 7.00
C ASN A 417 21.24 10.02 8.16
N PRO A 418 22.48 9.54 7.90
CA PRO A 418 23.31 8.92 8.92
C PRO A 418 23.77 9.95 9.96
N VAL A 419 23.79 9.56 11.23
CA VAL A 419 24.23 10.39 12.36
C VAL A 419 25.23 9.59 13.19
N TYR A 420 26.39 10.20 13.45
CA TYR A 420 27.44 9.68 14.30
C TYR A 420 27.78 10.74 15.36
N LEU A 421 27.60 10.41 16.62
CA LEU A 421 27.92 11.30 17.74
C LEU A 421 29.20 10.83 18.42
N ALA A 422 30.09 11.78 18.72
CA ALA A 422 31.31 11.49 19.45
C ALA A 422 30.98 10.98 20.86
N GLY A 423 31.54 9.83 21.25
CA GLY A 423 31.32 9.21 22.55
C GLY A 423 30.22 8.13 22.58
N GLU A 424 29.37 8.05 21.56
CA GLU A 424 28.39 6.96 21.43
C GLU A 424 29.06 5.69 20.89
N PRO A 425 28.69 4.48 21.39
CA PRO A 425 29.33 3.23 20.99
C PRO A 425 28.99 2.80 19.56
N VAL A 426 27.83 3.20 19.05
CA VAL A 426 27.33 2.87 17.72
C VAL A 426 26.60 4.07 17.10
N SER A 427 26.39 4.05 15.79
CA SER A 427 25.59 5.06 15.12
C SER A 427 24.11 4.95 15.48
N ASN A 428 23.32 6.01 15.29
CA ASN A 428 21.87 5.92 15.45
C ASN A 428 21.23 4.86 14.54
N HIS A 429 21.81 4.63 13.35
CA HIS A 429 21.32 3.60 12.43
C HIS A 429 21.63 2.19 12.93
N ASP A 430 22.83 1.96 13.46
CA ASP A 430 23.19 0.67 14.03
C ASP A 430 22.40 0.36 15.31
N GLU A 431 22.04 1.37 16.11
CA GLU A 431 21.13 1.23 17.26
C GLU A 431 19.73 0.78 16.79
N LEU A 432 19.18 1.41 15.75
CA LEU A 432 17.94 0.98 15.11
C LEU A 432 18.04 -0.46 14.61
N MET A 433 19.13 -0.79 13.90
CA MET A 433 19.31 -2.12 13.29
C MET A 433 19.61 -3.21 14.31
N SER A 434 20.20 -2.88 15.46
CA SER A 434 20.36 -3.81 16.59
C SER A 434 18.99 -4.38 17.01
N ASN A 435 17.97 -3.54 17.01
CA ASN A 435 16.60 -3.96 17.29
C ASN A 435 15.97 -4.77 16.13
N PHE A 436 16.26 -4.41 14.87
CA PHE A 436 15.82 -5.17 13.70
C PHE A 436 16.30 -6.63 13.76
N PHE A 437 17.54 -6.86 14.19
CA PHE A 437 18.10 -8.20 14.32
C PHE A 437 17.61 -8.93 15.59
N ALA A 438 17.48 -8.23 16.72
CA ALA A 438 17.12 -8.85 17.99
C ALA A 438 15.65 -9.31 18.06
N GLN A 439 14.72 -8.52 17.51
CA GLN A 439 13.28 -8.77 17.69
C GLN A 439 12.77 -10.07 17.02
N PRO A 440 13.16 -10.40 15.77
CA PRO A 440 12.83 -11.70 15.16
C PRO A 440 13.33 -12.89 16.00
N ASP A 441 14.53 -12.81 16.57
CA ASP A 441 15.09 -13.86 17.42
C ASP A 441 14.36 -13.98 18.75
N ALA A 442 14.00 -12.86 19.37
CA ALA A 442 13.19 -12.84 20.59
C ALA A 442 11.80 -13.49 20.36
N LEU A 443 11.15 -13.17 19.24
CA LEU A 443 9.86 -13.77 18.85
C LEU A 443 9.96 -15.28 18.60
N ALA A 444 11.03 -15.72 17.91
CA ALA A 444 11.22 -17.11 17.58
C ALA A 444 11.62 -17.96 18.79
N ARG A 445 12.60 -17.50 19.58
CA ARG A 445 13.20 -18.25 20.70
C ARG A 445 12.37 -18.17 21.99
N GLY A 446 11.86 -17.00 22.33
CA GLY A 446 11.28 -16.73 23.64
C GLY A 446 12.26 -16.90 24.80
N LYS A 447 11.72 -17.02 26.02
CA LYS A 447 12.43 -17.22 27.28
C LYS A 447 11.57 -18.13 28.17
N SER A 448 12.08 -19.33 28.48
CA SER A 448 11.35 -20.36 29.22
C SER A 448 11.34 -20.08 30.74
N LEU A 449 10.54 -20.85 31.49
CA LEU A 449 10.57 -20.79 32.96
C LEU A 449 11.92 -21.24 33.53
N GLU A 450 12.59 -22.20 32.87
CA GLU A 450 13.93 -22.68 33.23
C GLU A 450 14.98 -21.57 33.03
N ASP A 451 14.90 -20.85 31.90
CA ASP A 451 15.78 -19.69 31.63
C ASP A 451 15.62 -18.64 32.76
N LEU A 452 14.38 -18.36 33.18
CA LEU A 452 14.07 -17.39 34.24
C LEU A 452 14.53 -17.86 35.62
N GLU A 453 14.44 -19.16 35.90
CA GLU A 453 14.95 -19.75 37.14
C GLU A 453 16.48 -19.64 37.21
N ALA A 454 17.17 -19.95 36.11
CA ALA A 454 18.63 -19.81 36.01
C ALA A 454 19.09 -18.35 36.15
N GLU A 455 18.29 -17.38 35.70
CA GLU A 455 18.52 -15.95 35.88
C GLU A 455 18.20 -15.43 37.31
N GLY A 456 17.75 -16.31 38.21
CA GLY A 456 17.40 -15.93 39.59
C GLY A 456 16.10 -15.14 39.72
N VAL A 457 15.19 -15.23 38.74
CA VAL A 457 13.89 -14.56 38.81
C VAL A 457 13.02 -15.19 39.91
N PRO A 458 12.44 -14.40 40.83
CA PRO A 458 11.57 -14.90 41.88
C PRO A 458 10.39 -15.71 41.32
N ALA A 459 10.05 -16.83 41.95
CA ALA A 459 9.01 -17.76 41.49
C ALA A 459 7.69 -17.06 41.15
N ALA A 460 7.27 -16.09 41.97
CA ALA A 460 6.04 -15.32 41.77
C ALA A 460 6.01 -14.50 40.47
N LEU A 461 7.16 -14.19 39.87
CA LEU A 461 7.28 -13.38 38.66
C LEU A 461 7.56 -14.19 37.39
N ARG A 462 7.92 -15.49 37.51
CA ARG A 462 8.40 -16.27 36.36
C ARG A 462 7.34 -16.39 35.26
N ASN A 463 6.08 -16.69 35.61
CA ASN A 463 5.00 -16.78 34.61
C ASN A 463 4.75 -15.44 33.89
N HIS A 464 4.90 -14.31 34.59
CA HIS A 464 4.73 -12.98 34.01
C HIS A 464 5.89 -12.58 33.09
N LYS A 465 7.09 -13.08 33.37
CA LYS A 465 8.31 -12.80 32.60
C LYS A 465 8.62 -13.86 31.55
N MET A 466 7.79 -14.90 31.42
CA MET A 466 7.94 -15.95 30.42
C MET A 466 7.57 -15.42 29.05
N PHE A 467 8.40 -15.70 28.05
CA PHE A 467 8.12 -15.42 26.65
C PHE A 467 7.95 -16.77 25.93
N PRO A 468 6.74 -17.14 25.49
CA PRO A 468 6.49 -18.44 24.88
C PRO A 468 7.35 -18.72 23.64
N GLY A 469 7.82 -17.68 22.94
CA GLY A 469 8.50 -17.84 21.66
C GLY A 469 7.56 -18.40 20.58
N ASN A 470 8.14 -19.10 19.60
CA ASN A 470 7.43 -19.79 18.52
C ASN A 470 6.52 -18.88 17.67
N ARG A 471 6.86 -17.60 17.57
CA ARG A 471 6.12 -16.59 16.81
C ARG A 471 6.82 -16.33 15.48
N PRO A 472 6.16 -16.58 14.34
CA PRO A 472 6.83 -16.59 13.05
C PRO A 472 7.14 -15.19 12.53
N SER A 473 8.22 -15.06 11.78
CA SER A 473 8.56 -13.82 11.08
C SER A 473 9.32 -14.06 9.78
N ILE A 474 9.34 -13.06 8.91
CA ILE A 474 10.33 -12.92 7.84
C ILE A 474 11.15 -11.64 8.06
N SER A 475 12.36 -11.61 7.53
CA SER A 475 13.22 -10.43 7.49
C SER A 475 13.65 -10.13 6.07
N LEU A 476 13.31 -8.93 5.58
CA LEU A 476 13.77 -8.38 4.32
C LEU A 476 14.84 -7.34 4.61
N LEU A 477 16.03 -7.50 4.03
CA LEU A 477 17.13 -6.56 4.14
C LEU A 477 17.53 -6.05 2.76
N PHE A 478 17.38 -4.74 2.57
CA PHE A 478 17.76 -4.01 1.37
C PHE A 478 19.09 -3.28 1.61
N GLN A 479 19.80 -2.90 0.54
CA GLN A 479 21.01 -2.09 0.70
C GLN A 479 20.72 -0.67 1.23
N LYS A 480 19.77 0.03 0.62
CA LYS A 480 19.34 1.39 0.96
C LYS A 480 17.92 1.62 0.47
N LEU A 481 17.23 2.62 1.02
CA LEU A 481 15.92 3.05 0.55
C LEU A 481 16.08 4.23 -0.42
N ASP A 482 16.17 3.93 -1.71
CA ASP A 482 16.08 4.89 -2.80
C ASP A 482 14.86 4.64 -3.71
N ALA A 483 14.68 5.48 -4.75
CA ALA A 483 13.55 5.39 -5.66
C ALA A 483 13.39 3.98 -6.27
N PHE A 484 14.50 3.39 -6.74
CA PHE A 484 14.49 2.04 -7.32
C PHE A 484 14.06 0.99 -6.29
N SER A 485 14.70 0.95 -5.11
CA SER A 485 14.33 -0.01 -4.07
C SER A 485 12.91 0.20 -3.53
N CYS A 486 12.40 1.43 -3.52
CA CYS A 486 11.02 1.75 -3.15
C CYS A 486 10.04 1.18 -4.17
N GLY A 487 10.40 1.23 -5.46
CA GLY A 487 9.65 0.58 -6.53
C GLY A 487 9.65 -0.94 -6.40
N GLN A 488 10.81 -1.53 -6.11
CA GLN A 488 10.91 -2.98 -5.84
C GLN A 488 10.04 -3.40 -4.66
N LEU A 489 10.07 -2.64 -3.56
CA LEU A 489 9.28 -2.92 -2.36
C LEU A 489 7.77 -2.83 -2.63
N LEU A 490 7.33 -1.81 -3.38
CA LEU A 490 5.94 -1.70 -3.80
C LEU A 490 5.50 -2.97 -4.55
N ALA A 491 6.19 -3.27 -5.65
CA ALA A 491 5.82 -4.38 -6.53
C ALA A 491 5.94 -5.74 -5.83
N LEU A 492 6.88 -5.89 -4.90
CA LEU A 492 7.02 -7.10 -4.09
C LEU A 492 5.73 -7.40 -3.31
N TYR A 493 5.13 -6.37 -2.70
CA TYR A 493 3.91 -6.53 -1.91
C TYR A 493 2.64 -6.58 -2.77
N GLU A 494 2.58 -5.84 -3.88
CA GLU A 494 1.52 -6.02 -4.90
C GLU A 494 1.46 -7.48 -5.34
N HIS A 495 2.61 -8.05 -5.70
CA HIS A 495 2.70 -9.42 -6.22
C HIS A 495 2.49 -10.48 -5.17
N ARG A 496 2.95 -10.26 -3.92
CA ARG A 496 2.63 -11.15 -2.80
C ARG A 496 1.12 -11.31 -2.64
N THR A 497 0.39 -10.19 -2.65
CA THR A 497 -1.07 -10.18 -2.55
C THR A 497 -1.73 -10.92 -3.71
N VAL A 498 -1.25 -10.71 -4.94
CA VAL A 498 -1.73 -11.43 -6.14
C VAL A 498 -1.48 -12.94 -6.04
N VAL A 499 -0.31 -13.36 -5.54
CA VAL A 499 0.01 -14.77 -5.31
C VAL A 499 -0.99 -15.39 -4.34
N GLN A 500 -1.24 -14.76 -3.18
CA GLN A 500 -2.19 -15.31 -2.20
C GLN A 500 -3.59 -15.47 -2.75
N GLY A 501 -4.13 -14.43 -3.41
CA GLY A 501 -5.44 -14.51 -4.04
C GLY A 501 -5.51 -15.58 -5.13
N SER A 502 -4.43 -15.76 -5.88
CA SER A 502 -4.32 -16.83 -6.88
C SER A 502 -4.35 -18.22 -6.26
N ILE A 503 -3.70 -18.43 -5.11
CA ILE A 503 -3.74 -19.69 -4.36
C ILE A 503 -5.13 -19.97 -3.81
N TRP A 504 -5.75 -18.98 -3.17
CA TRP A 504 -7.10 -19.10 -2.62
C TRP A 504 -8.20 -19.23 -3.69
N GLY A 505 -7.91 -18.85 -4.94
CA GLY A 505 -8.88 -18.88 -6.04
C GLY A 505 -9.88 -17.72 -5.95
N LEU A 506 -9.42 -16.54 -5.56
CA LEU A 506 -10.24 -15.33 -5.38
C LEU A 506 -10.06 -14.37 -6.53
N ASN A 507 -11.01 -13.44 -6.65
CA ASN A 507 -10.78 -12.21 -7.41
C ASN A 507 -10.09 -11.17 -6.55
N SER A 508 -8.78 -10.99 -6.71
CA SER A 508 -8.00 -9.96 -5.99
C SER A 508 -8.22 -8.54 -6.53
N PHE A 509 -9.06 -8.35 -7.55
CA PHE A 509 -9.09 -7.13 -8.35
C PHE A 509 -10.42 -6.38 -8.31
N ASP A 510 -11.50 -7.02 -7.85
CA ASP A 510 -12.76 -6.35 -7.50
C ASP A 510 -12.78 -5.81 -6.06
N GLN A 511 -13.85 -5.10 -5.70
CA GLN A 511 -14.09 -4.59 -4.34
C GLN A 511 -15.59 -4.38 -4.03
N TRP A 512 -16.47 -5.32 -4.36
CA TRP A 512 -17.93 -5.17 -4.19
C TRP A 512 -18.38 -4.81 -2.76
N GLY A 513 -17.59 -5.20 -1.75
CA GLY A 513 -17.89 -4.96 -0.34
C GLY A 513 -18.03 -3.48 0.07
N VAL A 514 -17.55 -2.53 -0.74
CA VAL A 514 -17.62 -1.09 -0.40
C VAL A 514 -18.92 -0.40 -0.89
N GLU A 515 -19.70 -1.04 -1.75
CA GLU A 515 -20.83 -0.36 -2.43
C GLU A 515 -22.04 -0.12 -1.51
N LEU A 516 -22.34 -1.05 -0.59
CA LEU A 516 -23.49 -0.92 0.31
C LEU A 516 -23.39 0.34 1.19
N GLY A 517 -22.20 0.61 1.73
CA GLY A 517 -21.95 1.81 2.53
C GLY A 517 -22.20 3.10 1.74
N LYS A 518 -21.77 3.15 0.46
CA LYS A 518 -21.99 4.31 -0.42
C LYS A 518 -23.48 4.56 -0.68
N VAL A 519 -24.26 3.51 -0.93
CA VAL A 519 -25.71 3.60 -1.15
C VAL A 519 -26.41 4.16 0.10
N LEU A 520 -26.10 3.60 1.27
CA LEU A 520 -26.69 4.04 2.54
C LEU A 520 -26.28 5.48 2.89
N ALA A 521 -25.01 5.85 2.69
CA ALA A 521 -24.53 7.21 2.91
C ALA A 521 -25.24 8.23 1.98
N LYS A 522 -25.54 7.86 0.72
CA LYS A 522 -26.32 8.71 -0.19
C LYS A 522 -27.74 8.94 0.33
N GLN A 523 -28.38 7.92 0.89
CA GLN A 523 -29.71 8.06 1.52
C GLN A 523 -29.66 9.01 2.72
N VAL A 524 -28.68 8.83 3.62
CA VAL A 524 -28.47 9.72 4.76
C VAL A 524 -28.20 11.16 4.30
N ARG A 525 -27.36 11.36 3.28
CA ARG A 525 -27.09 12.69 2.71
C ARG A 525 -28.34 13.36 2.17
N SER A 526 -29.21 12.62 1.47
CA SER A 526 -30.49 13.14 1.00
C SER A 526 -31.39 13.54 2.17
N GLN A 527 -31.47 12.72 3.22
CA GLN A 527 -32.21 13.06 4.44
C GLN A 527 -31.64 14.32 5.11
N LEU A 528 -30.32 14.42 5.30
CA LEU A 528 -29.68 15.58 5.90
C LEU A 528 -29.96 16.85 5.09
N THR A 529 -29.97 16.74 3.75
CA THR A 529 -30.31 17.86 2.86
C THR A 529 -31.76 18.28 3.05
N ALA A 530 -32.71 17.35 3.02
CA ALA A 530 -34.13 17.63 3.23
C ALA A 530 -34.40 18.21 4.63
N SER A 531 -33.79 17.66 5.68
CA SER A 531 -33.96 18.17 7.04
C SER A 531 -33.36 19.56 7.22
N ARG A 532 -32.19 19.86 6.63
CA ARG A 532 -31.53 21.18 6.78
C ARG A 532 -32.14 22.26 5.89
N LYS A 533 -32.62 21.92 4.68
CA LYS A 533 -33.17 22.90 3.72
C LYS A 533 -34.68 23.04 3.77
N GLU A 534 -35.40 21.95 4.06
CA GLU A 534 -36.86 21.87 3.97
C GLU A 534 -37.52 21.55 5.32
N SER A 535 -36.73 21.46 6.41
CA SER A 535 -37.20 21.07 7.75
C SER A 535 -37.94 19.72 7.77
N ALA A 536 -37.62 18.82 6.83
CA ALA A 536 -38.24 17.51 6.76
C ALA A 536 -37.86 16.64 7.97
N PRO A 537 -38.80 15.89 8.58
CA PRO A 537 -38.50 14.97 9.67
C PRO A 537 -37.66 13.78 9.18
N VAL A 538 -36.92 13.16 10.11
CA VAL A 538 -36.13 11.95 9.82
C VAL A 538 -37.07 10.78 9.57
N LYS A 539 -36.89 10.07 8.45
CA LYS A 539 -37.70 8.90 8.09
C LYS A 539 -36.92 7.89 7.25
N GLY A 540 -37.34 6.64 7.27
CA GLY A 540 -36.76 5.58 6.42
C GLY A 540 -35.51 4.90 6.97
N PHE A 541 -35.18 5.11 8.25
CA PHE A 541 -34.05 4.47 8.94
C PHE A 541 -34.52 3.65 10.14
N ASN A 542 -33.70 2.69 10.59
CA ASN A 542 -33.96 1.95 11.82
C ASN A 542 -33.95 2.87 13.06
N SER A 543 -34.54 2.42 14.18
CA SER A 543 -34.72 3.26 15.38
C SER A 543 -33.41 3.83 15.93
N ALA A 544 -32.32 3.06 15.91
CA ALA A 544 -31.01 3.53 16.37
C ALA A 544 -30.47 4.68 15.50
N THR A 545 -30.53 4.53 14.18
CA THR A 545 -30.08 5.56 13.23
C THR A 545 -30.97 6.80 13.28
N THR A 546 -32.29 6.59 13.36
CA THR A 546 -33.26 7.68 13.47
C THR A 546 -32.97 8.53 14.71
N SER A 547 -32.83 7.90 15.88
CA SER A 547 -32.55 8.62 17.14
C SER A 547 -31.24 9.41 17.07
N MET A 548 -30.17 8.83 16.50
CA MET A 548 -28.89 9.53 16.34
C MET A 548 -28.96 10.69 15.34
N LEU A 549 -29.68 10.53 14.23
CA LEU A 549 -29.87 11.61 13.24
C LEU A 549 -30.70 12.76 13.82
N GLU A 550 -31.75 12.46 14.59
CA GLU A 550 -32.54 13.47 15.28
C GLU A 550 -31.68 14.25 16.29
N ALA A 551 -30.87 13.55 17.10
CA ALA A 551 -29.93 14.18 18.02
C ALA A 551 -28.91 15.08 17.28
N TYR A 552 -28.35 14.59 16.18
CA TYR A 552 -27.40 15.35 15.34
C TYR A 552 -28.03 16.60 14.71
N LEU A 553 -29.26 16.50 14.20
CA LEU A 553 -29.98 17.60 13.56
C LEU A 553 -30.49 18.63 14.57
N ALA A 554 -30.85 18.21 15.77
CA ALA A 554 -31.27 19.08 16.87
C ALA A 554 -30.14 20.00 17.35
N HIS A 555 -28.89 19.54 17.25
CA HIS A 555 -27.73 20.37 17.54
C HIS A 555 -27.57 21.45 16.45
N LYS A 556 -27.78 22.71 16.84
CA LYS A 556 -27.50 23.87 15.99
C LYS A 556 -26.00 24.15 16.09
N SER A 557 -25.27 23.94 14.99
CA SER A 557 -23.92 24.48 14.82
C SER A 557 -24.00 26.00 15.01
N THR A 558 -23.24 26.51 15.98
CA THR A 558 -23.15 27.93 16.33
C THR A 558 -22.43 28.75 15.28
#